data_AF-A0A7K2QCH6-F1
#
_entry.id   AF-A0A7K2QCH6-F1
#
_cell.length_a   1.000
_cell.length_b   1.000
_cell.length_c   1.000
_cell.angle_alpha   90.00
_cell.angle_beta   90.00
_cell.angle_gamma   90.00
#
_symmetry.space_group_name_H-M   'P 1'
#
loop_
_entity.id
_entity.type
_entity.pdbx_description
1 polymer ?
#
loop_
_entity_poly.entity_id
_entity_poly.type
_entity_poly.pdbx_seq_one_letter_code
_entity_poly.pdbx_strand_id
1 'polypeptide(L)'
;MTVLPDDGLSLAAEFPDATHEQWQRLVEGVLRKSGKDVSGEAAEDALSTKLEDGLTTRPLYTAPEAADETGFPGFAPFVRGASPAGGAAGGWDVRQRYLGSDPVRVNEAVLTDLENGVTSLWLAVGEGCGGLPVDALPRALDGVYLDLAPVSLDA
;
A
#
# COMPACT_ATOMS: atom_id res chain seq x y z
N MET A 1 -23.57 -26.24 -21.19
CA MET A 1 -22.45 -26.50 -22.12
C MET A 1 -21.86 -25.15 -22.48
N THR A 2 -20.98 -24.63 -21.63
CA THR A 2 -20.26 -23.38 -21.89
C THR A 2 -19.10 -23.71 -22.81
N VAL A 3 -19.17 -23.19 -24.03
CA VAL A 3 -18.13 -23.34 -25.05
C VAL A 3 -16.88 -22.63 -24.52
N LEU A 4 -15.77 -23.36 -24.41
CA LEU A 4 -14.45 -22.77 -24.19
C LEU A 4 -14.12 -21.90 -25.40
N PRO A 5 -13.55 -20.68 -25.25
CA PRO A 5 -13.16 -19.89 -26.40
C PRO A 5 -11.95 -20.56 -27.08
N ASP A 6 -12.23 -21.35 -28.12
CA ASP A 6 -11.22 -22.03 -28.94
C ASP A 6 -10.68 -21.17 -30.10
N ASP A 7 -10.86 -19.83 -30.06
CA ASP A 7 -10.18 -18.91 -30.98
C ASP A 7 -9.49 -17.80 -30.18
N GLY A 8 -8.18 -17.94 -30.01
CA GLY A 8 -7.34 -17.00 -29.27
C GLY A 8 -7.40 -15.60 -29.87
N LEU A 9 -7.77 -14.62 -29.03
CA LEU A 9 -7.75 -13.21 -29.38
C LEU A 9 -6.30 -12.78 -29.70
N SER A 10 -5.97 -12.59 -30.97
CA SER A 10 -4.68 -12.05 -31.38
C SER A 10 -4.68 -10.52 -31.21
N LEU A 11 -3.89 -10.03 -30.26
CA LEU A 11 -3.76 -8.60 -29.97
C LEU A 11 -2.47 -8.04 -30.59
N ALA A 12 -1.42 -7.89 -29.78
CA ALA A 12 -0.14 -7.35 -30.23
C ALA A 12 0.56 -8.24 -31.29
N ALA A 13 0.22 -9.54 -31.33
CA ALA A 13 0.82 -10.52 -32.24
C ALA A 13 0.48 -10.28 -33.72
N GLU A 14 -0.48 -9.41 -34.03
CA GLU A 14 -0.77 -9.00 -35.42
C GLU A 14 0.23 -7.97 -35.97
N PHE A 15 1.12 -7.45 -35.12
CA PHE A 15 2.13 -6.46 -35.46
C PHE A 15 3.55 -7.04 -35.33
N PRO A 16 4.55 -6.45 -36.00
CA PRO A 16 5.94 -6.79 -35.74
C PRO A 16 6.31 -6.57 -34.28
N ASP A 17 7.19 -7.43 -33.74
CA ASP A 17 7.68 -7.30 -32.37
C ASP A 17 8.32 -5.93 -32.14
N ALA A 18 7.82 -5.22 -31.12
CA ALA A 18 8.35 -3.94 -30.71
C ALA A 18 9.63 -4.14 -29.87
N THR A 19 10.66 -3.34 -30.15
CA THR A 19 11.90 -3.38 -29.36
C THR A 19 12.04 -2.14 -28.49
N HIS A 20 12.82 -2.26 -27.40
CA HIS A 20 13.10 -1.14 -26.51
C HIS A 20 13.77 0.03 -27.25
N GLU A 21 14.66 -0.28 -28.20
CA GLU A 21 15.37 0.70 -29.02
C GLU A 21 14.43 1.44 -29.99
N GLN A 22 13.37 0.78 -30.47
CA GLN A 22 12.35 1.46 -31.27
C GLN A 22 11.60 2.48 -30.43
N TRP A 23 11.26 2.14 -29.19
CA TRP A 23 10.64 3.06 -28.25
C TRP A 23 11.57 4.21 -27.87
N GLN A 24 12.85 3.95 -27.56
CA GLN A 24 13.85 4.99 -27.28
C GLN A 24 13.93 6.02 -28.42
N ARG A 25 13.97 5.58 -29.68
CA ARG A 25 13.99 6.48 -30.84
C ARG A 25 12.76 7.40 -30.91
N LEU A 26 11.59 6.94 -30.47
CA LEU A 26 10.40 7.76 -30.37
C LEU A 26 10.53 8.80 -29.25
N VAL A 27 11.06 8.40 -28.09
CA VAL A 27 11.35 9.30 -26.95
C VAL A 27 12.32 10.41 -27.38
N GLU A 28 13.42 10.06 -28.03
CA GLU A 28 14.38 11.02 -28.59
C GLU A 28 13.71 12.04 -29.51
N GLY A 29 12.83 11.55 -30.40
CA GLY A 29 12.06 12.40 -31.30
C GLY A 29 11.18 13.42 -30.57
N VAL A 30 10.58 13.04 -29.44
CA VAL A 30 9.78 13.95 -28.61
C VAL A 30 10.65 14.92 -27.84
N LEU A 31 11.73 14.45 -27.21
CA LEU A 31 12.67 15.29 -26.46
C LEU A 31 13.32 16.35 -27.36
N ARG A 32 13.69 15.99 -28.59
CA ARG A 32 14.22 16.94 -29.57
C ARG A 32 13.24 18.07 -29.88
N LYS A 33 11.94 17.76 -30.00
CA LYS A 33 10.89 18.78 -30.19
C LYS A 33 10.74 19.69 -28.96
N SER A 34 11.10 19.21 -27.77
CA SER A 34 11.15 20.00 -26.54
C SER A 34 12.47 20.74 -26.32
N GLY A 35 13.40 20.69 -27.28
CA GLY A 35 14.69 21.38 -27.22
C GLY A 35 15.80 20.62 -26.48
N LYS A 36 15.60 19.33 -26.16
CA LYS A 36 16.61 18.46 -25.55
C LYS A 36 17.19 17.51 -26.60
N ASP A 37 18.50 17.59 -26.84
CA ASP A 37 19.21 16.70 -27.76
C ASP A 37 19.98 15.63 -26.98
N VAL A 38 19.29 14.53 -26.67
CA VAL A 38 19.80 13.38 -25.90
C VAL A 38 19.34 12.09 -26.59
N SER A 39 20.11 11.01 -26.45
CA SER A 39 19.88 9.73 -27.13
C SER A 39 20.06 8.50 -26.22
N GLY A 40 19.47 7.38 -26.63
CA GLY A 40 19.55 6.10 -25.92
C GLY A 40 19.12 6.21 -24.46
N GLU A 41 19.92 5.66 -23.56
CA GLU A 41 19.67 5.70 -22.10
C GLU A 41 19.57 7.13 -21.57
N ALA A 42 20.35 8.08 -22.11
CA ALA A 42 20.28 9.48 -21.66
C ALA A 42 18.93 10.15 -21.98
N ALA A 43 18.23 9.67 -23.03
CA ALA A 43 16.87 10.12 -23.34
C ALA A 43 15.86 9.60 -22.31
N GLU A 44 16.01 8.36 -21.83
CA GLU A 44 15.19 7.82 -20.75
C GLU A 44 15.49 8.47 -19.40
N ASP A 45 16.77 8.67 -19.09
CA ASP A 45 17.21 9.34 -17.87
C ASP A 45 16.68 10.77 -17.80
N ALA A 46 16.59 11.46 -18.95
CA ALA A 46 16.01 12.80 -19.04
C ALA A 46 14.50 12.84 -18.70
N LEU A 47 13.82 11.70 -18.73
CA LEU A 47 12.42 11.51 -18.31
C LEU A 47 12.28 10.86 -16.92
N SER A 48 13.39 10.42 -16.32
CA SER A 48 13.37 9.77 -15.01
C SER A 48 13.15 10.79 -13.89
N THR A 49 12.45 10.37 -12.83
CA THR A 49 12.18 11.21 -11.67
C THR A 49 13.01 10.75 -10.47
N LYS A 50 13.88 11.64 -9.99
CA LYS A 50 14.61 11.43 -8.74
C LYS A 50 13.65 11.60 -7.57
N LEU A 51 13.61 10.59 -6.72
CA LEU A 51 12.89 10.60 -5.46
C LEU A 51 13.85 10.89 -4.31
N GLU A 52 13.29 10.99 -3.11
CA GLU A 52 14.07 11.04 -1.87
C GLU A 52 14.90 9.75 -1.70
N ASP A 53 15.86 9.78 -0.78
CA ASP A 53 16.73 8.64 -0.45
C ASP A 53 17.57 8.08 -1.61
N GLY A 54 17.80 8.87 -2.66
CA GLY A 54 18.64 8.50 -3.80
C GLY A 54 17.96 7.54 -4.79
N LEU A 55 16.65 7.30 -4.65
CA LEU A 55 15.88 6.49 -5.58
C LEU A 55 15.60 7.24 -6.88
N THR A 56 15.51 6.50 -7.98
CA THR A 56 15.13 7.05 -9.28
C THR A 56 14.08 6.16 -9.91
N THR A 57 12.93 6.76 -10.25
CA THR A 57 11.86 6.09 -10.98
C THR A 57 12.09 6.25 -12.47
N ARG A 58 12.11 5.13 -13.19
CA ARG A 58 12.24 5.10 -14.64
C ARG A 58 10.90 5.43 -15.30
N PRO A 59 10.90 6.02 -16.50
CA PRO A 59 9.67 6.32 -17.23
C PRO A 59 8.97 5.06 -17.76
N LEU A 60 9.68 3.94 -17.86
CA LEU A 60 9.18 2.66 -18.34
C LEU A 60 9.80 1.50 -17.55
N TYR A 61 8.96 0.56 -17.11
CA TYR A 61 9.36 -0.72 -16.54
C TYR A 61 8.83 -1.85 -17.44
N THR A 62 9.72 -2.73 -17.89
CA THR A 62 9.39 -3.89 -18.71
C THR A 62 9.49 -5.16 -17.89
N ALA A 63 8.95 -6.27 -18.43
CA ALA A 63 9.12 -7.58 -17.81
C ALA A 63 10.63 -7.90 -17.72
N PRO A 64 11.14 -8.32 -16.54
CA PRO A 64 12.54 -8.71 -16.41
C PRO A 64 12.79 -10.02 -17.18
N GLU A 65 14.04 -10.22 -17.59
CA GLU A 65 14.47 -11.44 -18.30
C GLU A 65 14.29 -12.71 -17.45
N ALA A 66 14.43 -12.56 -16.13
CA ALA A 66 14.03 -13.55 -15.13
C ALA A 66 13.20 -12.87 -14.05
N ALA A 67 12.04 -13.45 -13.73
CA ALA A 67 11.25 -12.99 -12.60
C ALA A 67 11.80 -13.61 -11.31
N ASP A 68 12.03 -12.78 -10.29
CA ASP A 68 12.31 -13.29 -8.96
C ASP A 68 11.09 -14.06 -8.44
N GLU A 69 11.30 -15.29 -7.98
CA GLU A 69 10.25 -16.08 -7.33
C GLU A 69 9.92 -15.47 -5.96
N THR A 70 8.98 -14.53 -5.94
CA THR A 70 8.51 -13.85 -4.72
C THR A 70 7.63 -14.73 -3.82
N GLY A 71 7.36 -15.97 -4.23
CA GLY A 71 6.61 -16.96 -3.47
C GLY A 71 5.12 -16.65 -3.30
N PHE A 72 4.57 -17.13 -2.19
CA PHE A 72 3.16 -16.94 -1.81
C PHE A 72 3.06 -16.04 -0.56
N PRO A 73 1.96 -15.26 -0.41
CA PRO A 73 1.70 -14.57 0.84
C PRO A 73 1.66 -15.56 2.01
N GLY A 74 2.17 -15.15 3.17
CA GLY A 74 2.26 -16.00 4.37
C GLY A 74 3.46 -16.93 4.43
N PHE A 75 4.36 -16.89 3.44
CA PHE A 75 5.57 -17.70 3.40
C PHE A 75 6.80 -16.84 3.17
N ALA A 76 7.94 -17.26 3.71
CA ALA A 76 9.22 -16.59 3.46
C ALA A 76 9.50 -16.53 1.94
N PRO A 77 10.02 -15.40 1.42
CA PRO A 77 10.55 -14.23 2.12
C PRO A 77 9.50 -13.16 2.50
N PHE A 78 8.20 -13.46 2.45
CA PHE A 78 7.07 -12.59 2.83
C PHE A 78 6.91 -11.33 1.98
N VAL A 79 7.55 -11.26 0.81
CA VAL A 79 7.44 -10.12 -0.14
C VAL A 79 5.98 -9.83 -0.51
N ARG A 80 5.14 -10.86 -0.58
CA ARG A 80 3.71 -10.74 -0.93
C ARG A 80 2.78 -10.59 0.27
N GLY A 81 3.32 -10.43 1.49
CA GLY A 81 2.57 -10.24 2.73
C GLY A 81 2.79 -11.36 3.75
N ALA A 82 2.58 -11.04 5.03
CA ALA A 82 2.84 -11.94 6.15
C ALA A 82 1.70 -12.93 6.46
N SER A 83 0.48 -12.66 5.97
CA SER A 83 -0.69 -13.53 6.18
C SER A 83 -1.08 -14.23 4.88
N PRO A 84 -1.33 -15.56 4.87
CA PRO A 84 -1.73 -16.30 3.68
C PRO A 84 -2.99 -15.75 3.00
N ALA A 85 -3.99 -15.34 3.79
CA ALA A 85 -5.22 -14.74 3.29
C ALA A 85 -5.11 -13.22 3.07
N GLY A 86 -4.04 -12.59 3.57
CA GLY A 86 -3.87 -11.14 3.56
C GLY A 86 -5.14 -10.42 4.02
N GLY A 87 -5.53 -9.38 3.28
CA GLY A 87 -6.81 -8.70 3.43
C GLY A 87 -7.89 -9.16 2.43
N ALA A 88 -7.70 -10.29 1.73
CA ALA A 88 -8.59 -10.70 0.65
C ALA A 88 -10.03 -10.99 1.11
N ALA A 89 -10.19 -11.52 2.34
CA ALA A 89 -11.50 -11.85 2.91
C ALA A 89 -12.02 -10.79 3.89
N GLY A 90 -11.14 -10.20 4.70
CA GLY A 90 -11.50 -9.31 5.82
C GLY A 90 -11.02 -7.87 5.70
N GLY A 91 -10.35 -7.50 4.59
CA GLY A 91 -9.72 -6.19 4.48
C GLY A 91 -8.53 -6.02 5.43
N TRP A 92 -8.22 -4.78 5.77
CA TRP A 92 -7.23 -4.44 6.80
C TRP A 92 -7.92 -4.06 8.11
N ASP A 93 -7.21 -4.22 9.23
CA ASP A 93 -7.65 -3.75 10.54
C ASP A 93 -7.76 -2.21 10.54
N VAL A 94 -8.95 -1.69 10.84
CA VAL A 94 -9.19 -0.27 11.06
C VAL A 94 -8.91 0.01 12.53
N ARG A 95 -7.65 0.34 12.84
CA ARG A 95 -7.19 0.69 14.19
C ARG A 95 -7.23 2.20 14.42
N GLN A 96 -8.21 2.68 15.16
CA GLN A 96 -8.35 4.11 15.45
C GLN A 96 -7.49 4.51 16.66
N ARG A 97 -6.79 5.64 16.53
CA ARG A 97 -5.98 6.21 17.62
C ARG A 97 -6.78 7.23 18.43
N TYR A 98 -6.80 7.05 19.75
CA TYR A 98 -7.47 7.94 20.69
C TYR A 98 -6.44 8.68 21.55
N LEU A 99 -6.61 9.99 21.60
CA LEU A 99 -5.83 10.93 22.40
C LEU A 99 -6.78 11.67 23.34
N GLY A 100 -6.28 12.13 24.48
CA GLY A 100 -7.03 12.90 25.46
C GLY A 100 -7.02 12.28 26.86
N SER A 101 -7.10 13.16 27.86
CA SER A 101 -7.05 12.79 29.28
C SER A 101 -8.42 12.59 29.92
N ASP A 102 -9.51 12.95 29.22
CA ASP A 102 -10.88 12.77 29.71
C ASP A 102 -11.41 11.38 29.33
N PRO A 103 -11.53 10.45 30.30
CA PRO A 103 -11.96 9.09 30.00
C PRO A 103 -13.41 8.98 29.52
N VAL A 104 -14.28 9.93 29.87
CA VAL A 104 -15.68 9.87 29.43
C VAL A 104 -15.77 10.21 27.95
N ARG A 105 -15.08 11.27 27.52
CA ARG A 105 -15.03 11.65 26.11
C ARG A 105 -14.33 10.62 25.23
N VAL A 106 -13.26 10.01 25.74
CA VAL A 106 -12.58 8.94 25.00
C VAL A 106 -13.52 7.73 24.87
N ASN A 107 -14.25 7.36 25.92
CA ASN A 107 -15.21 6.26 25.86
C ASN A 107 -16.32 6.50 24.83
N GLU A 108 -16.93 7.68 24.84
CA GLU A 108 -17.98 8.06 23.86
C GLU A 108 -17.47 7.94 22.43
N ALA A 109 -16.24 8.42 22.15
CA ALA A 109 -15.62 8.31 20.84
C ALA A 109 -15.32 6.84 20.47
N VAL A 110 -14.74 6.07 21.39
CA VAL A 110 -14.41 4.65 21.19
C VAL A 110 -15.66 3.85 20.81
N LEU A 111 -16.75 3.98 21.56
CA LEU A 111 -17.97 3.23 21.30
C LEU A 111 -18.61 3.65 19.97
N THR A 112 -18.68 4.97 19.73
CA THR A 112 -19.21 5.49 18.45
C THR A 112 -18.45 4.89 17.28
N ASP A 113 -17.13 4.89 17.33
CA ASP A 113 -16.31 4.42 16.22
C ASP A 113 -16.40 2.89 16.04
N LEU A 114 -16.45 2.12 17.12
CA LEU A 114 -16.65 0.66 17.07
C LEU A 114 -18.01 0.31 16.44
N GLU A 115 -19.05 1.09 16.72
CA GLU A 115 -20.38 0.93 16.10
C GLU A 115 -20.41 1.36 14.62
N ASN A 116 -19.38 2.08 14.15
CA ASN A 116 -19.29 2.62 12.80
C ASN A 116 -18.12 2.05 11.97
N GLY A 117 -17.56 0.91 12.39
CA GLY A 117 -16.64 0.11 11.57
C GLY A 117 -15.17 0.14 11.96
N VAL A 118 -14.81 0.79 13.08
CA VAL A 118 -13.50 0.56 13.71
C VAL A 118 -13.44 -0.86 14.28
N THR A 119 -12.33 -1.54 14.04
CA THR A 119 -12.15 -2.96 14.41
C THR A 119 -11.17 -3.16 15.56
N SER A 120 -10.33 -2.17 15.86
CA SER A 120 -9.43 -2.19 17.01
C SER A 120 -9.07 -0.79 17.52
N LEU A 121 -8.58 -0.72 18.74
CA LEU A 121 -8.30 0.53 19.44
C LEU A 121 -6.81 0.72 19.66
N TRP A 122 -6.32 1.95 19.46
CA TRP A 122 -4.99 2.39 19.86
C TRP A 122 -5.14 3.55 20.85
N LEU A 123 -4.93 3.27 22.14
CA LEU A 123 -5.05 4.26 23.20
C LEU A 123 -3.68 4.81 23.57
N ALA A 124 -3.52 6.13 23.51
CA ALA A 124 -2.39 6.79 24.17
C ALA A 124 -2.65 6.85 25.69
N VAL A 125 -1.64 6.48 26.48
CA VAL A 125 -1.72 6.38 27.94
C VAL A 125 -0.55 7.13 28.56
N GLY A 126 -0.83 7.96 29.56
CA GLY A 126 0.18 8.74 30.26
C GLY A 126 0.08 10.25 30.00
N GLU A 127 0.37 11.03 31.03
CA GLU A 127 0.20 12.48 31.00
C GLU A 127 1.21 13.18 30.06
N GLY A 128 2.42 12.59 29.90
CA GLY A 128 3.49 13.16 29.09
C GLY A 128 3.21 13.18 27.57
N CYS A 129 2.30 12.34 27.11
CA CYS A 129 1.91 12.21 25.70
C CYS A 129 0.48 12.73 25.42
N GLY A 130 -0.16 13.39 26.40
CA GLY A 130 -1.55 13.84 26.28
C GLY A 130 -2.56 12.68 26.24
N GLY A 131 -2.16 11.52 26.77
CA GLY A 131 -2.98 10.31 26.83
C GLY A 131 -3.81 10.21 28.12
N LEU A 132 -4.56 9.11 28.21
CA LEU A 132 -5.36 8.79 29.38
C LEU A 132 -4.45 8.49 30.59
N PRO A 133 -4.82 8.93 31.80
CA PRO A 133 -4.25 8.35 33.03
C PRO A 133 -4.48 6.83 33.05
N VAL A 134 -3.51 6.07 33.53
CA VAL A 134 -3.59 4.58 33.56
C VAL A 134 -4.80 4.11 34.36
N ASP A 135 -5.07 4.76 35.48
CA ASP A 135 -6.21 4.48 36.35
C ASP A 135 -7.56 4.89 35.74
N ALA A 136 -7.57 5.66 34.66
CA ALA A 136 -8.76 6.05 33.92
C ALA A 136 -9.15 5.06 32.80
N LEU A 137 -8.29 4.09 32.46
CA LEU A 137 -8.55 3.07 31.43
C LEU A 137 -9.86 2.29 31.64
N PRO A 138 -10.22 1.84 32.87
CA PRO A 138 -11.49 1.16 33.09
C PRO A 138 -12.70 2.01 32.70
N ARG A 139 -12.61 3.33 32.85
CA ARG A 139 -13.69 4.25 32.46
C ARG A 139 -13.71 4.52 30.96
N ALA A 140 -12.54 4.62 30.33
CA ALA A 140 -12.41 4.83 28.89
C ALA A 140 -12.87 3.62 28.06
N LEU A 141 -12.76 2.41 28.61
CA LEU A 141 -13.13 1.14 27.96
C LEU A 141 -14.47 0.58 28.44
N ASP A 142 -15.25 1.35 29.19
CA ASP A 142 -16.57 0.95 29.67
C ASP A 142 -17.49 0.59 28.48
N GLY A 143 -18.12 -0.59 28.51
CA GLY A 143 -18.96 -1.07 27.40
C GLY A 143 -18.20 -1.64 26.19
N VAL A 144 -16.87 -1.63 26.16
CA VAL A 144 -16.07 -2.24 25.08
C VAL A 144 -15.94 -3.75 25.30
N TYR A 145 -16.30 -4.54 24.29
CA TYR A 145 -16.10 -5.99 24.28
C TYR A 145 -14.65 -6.34 23.91
N LEU A 146 -13.81 -6.53 24.93
CA LEU A 146 -12.36 -6.76 24.77
C LEU A 146 -12.01 -8.12 24.12
N ASP A 147 -12.95 -9.05 24.06
CA ASP A 147 -12.85 -10.31 23.32
C ASP A 147 -13.09 -10.13 21.81
N LEU A 148 -13.70 -9.01 21.41
CA LEU A 148 -13.99 -8.66 20.01
C LEU A 148 -13.10 -7.54 19.47
N ALA A 149 -12.77 -6.55 20.31
CA ALA A 149 -12.00 -5.36 19.93
C ALA A 149 -10.59 -5.40 20.54
N PRO A 150 -9.53 -5.74 19.75
CA PRO A 150 -8.16 -5.68 20.22
C PRO A 150 -7.77 -4.26 20.65
N VAL A 151 -7.00 -4.14 21.74
CA VAL A 151 -6.54 -2.85 22.27
C VAL A 151 -5.01 -2.81 22.31
N SER A 152 -4.43 -1.80 21.68
CA SER A 152 -3.02 -1.45 21.76
C SER A 152 -2.84 -0.22 22.66
N LEU A 153 -1.91 -0.31 23.61
CA LEU A 153 -1.56 0.81 24.48
C LEU A 153 -0.22 1.41 24.01
N ASP A 154 -0.17 2.74 23.94
CA ASP A 154 1.00 3.53 23.59
C ASP A 154 1.30 4.48 24.75
N ALA A 155 2.44 4.26 25.42
CA ALA A 155 2.80 4.87 26.69
C ALA A 155 4.13 5.61 26.60
#